data_AF-A0A2V8VPC9-F1
#
_entry.id   AF-A0A2V8VPC9-F1
#
_cell.length_a   1.000
_cell.length_b   1.000
_cell.length_c   1.000
_cell.angle_alpha   90.00
_cell.angle_beta   90.00
_cell.angle_gamma   90.00
#
_symmetry.space_group_name_H-M   'P 1'
#
loop_
_entity.id
_entity.type
_entity.pdbx_description
1 polymer ?
#
loop_
_entity_poly.entity_id
_entity_poly.type
_entity_poly.pdbx_seq_one_letter_code
_entity_poly.pdbx_strand_id
1 'polypeptide(L)'
;MAKARMNAEARRLVGLLQGRRVARLAVSEPEGLEEAIRKGLPYAAFEALMRALGLRAQDLARLGNLQLVRVWRICRRRRAADPLGGRGGLHVPGRWHARGTLIVYTSATLSLAALELLVHADRDLVPADLVQIEIDLPDDLDMERVEAKSLPANWKRYPAPSALGRIGRGWIERGKTAVLRVPSAVIPEESNYLLNPAHDGIKRIKVIGRRRFVLDPRLTS
;
A
#
# COMPACT_ATOMS: atom_id res chain seq x y z
N MET A 1 -15.27 4.44 -36.21
CA MET A 1 -15.46 3.30 -35.27
C MET A 1 -15.39 3.69 -33.79
N ALA A 2 -14.41 4.49 -33.34
CA ALA A 2 -14.29 4.92 -31.94
C ALA A 2 -15.53 5.65 -31.38
N LYS A 3 -16.14 6.56 -32.17
CA LYS A 3 -17.33 7.33 -31.78
C LYS A 3 -18.57 6.46 -31.54
N ALA A 4 -18.72 5.37 -32.29
CA ALA A 4 -19.82 4.41 -32.12
C ALA A 4 -19.66 3.54 -30.87
N ARG A 5 -18.41 3.17 -30.55
CA ARG A 5 -18.05 2.42 -29.34
C ARG A 5 -18.27 3.24 -28.07
N MET A 6 -17.87 4.51 -28.09
CA MET A 6 -18.10 5.46 -27.01
C MET A 6 -19.60 5.67 -26.72
N ASN A 7 -20.43 5.76 -27.77
CA ASN A 7 -21.88 5.84 -27.62
C ASN A 7 -22.52 4.56 -27.04
N ALA A 8 -21.96 3.39 -27.32
CA ALA A 8 -22.43 2.12 -26.76
C ALA A 8 -22.08 1.98 -25.27
N GLU A 9 -20.89 2.39 -24.87
CA GLU A 9 -20.46 2.41 -23.47
C GLU A 9 -21.24 3.44 -22.64
N ALA A 10 -21.49 4.63 -23.18
CA ALA A 10 -22.32 5.65 -22.54
C ALA A 10 -23.75 5.16 -22.27
N ARG A 11 -24.38 4.47 -23.24
CA ARG A 11 -25.73 3.87 -23.06
C ARG A 11 -25.74 2.77 -22.00
N ARG A 12 -24.65 2.00 -21.89
CA ARG A 12 -24.49 0.97 -20.85
C ARG A 12 -24.38 1.58 -19.46
N LEU A 13 -23.65 2.69 -19.35
CA LEU A 13 -23.50 3.51 -18.15
C LEU A 13 -24.85 4.04 -17.63
N VAL A 14 -25.68 4.57 -18.55
CA VAL A 14 -27.03 5.09 -18.25
C VAL A 14 -27.96 3.98 -17.73
N GLY A 15 -27.88 2.78 -18.30
CA GLY A 15 -28.64 1.62 -17.82
C GLY A 15 -28.22 1.16 -16.41
N LEU A 16 -26.92 1.21 -16.10
CA LEU A 16 -26.35 0.79 -14.81
C LEU A 16 -26.67 1.75 -13.66
N LEU A 17 -26.83 3.04 -13.94
CA LEU A 17 -27.23 4.05 -12.96
C LEU A 17 -28.72 3.97 -12.57
N GLN A 18 -29.46 2.96 -13.06
CA GLN A 18 -30.89 2.71 -12.83
C GLN A 18 -31.70 4.01 -12.79
N GLY A 19 -31.97 4.54 -14.00
CA GLY A 19 -32.52 5.87 -14.30
C GLY A 19 -33.81 6.36 -13.64
N ARG A 20 -34.08 6.07 -12.36
CA ARG A 20 -35.15 6.67 -11.55
C ARG A 20 -34.82 6.88 -10.06
N ARG A 21 -33.64 6.52 -9.54
CA ARG A 21 -33.40 6.58 -8.07
C ARG A 21 -32.15 7.29 -7.55
N VAL A 22 -31.30 7.86 -8.41
CA VAL A 22 -30.44 8.98 -7.96
C VAL A 22 -31.28 10.24 -8.09
N ALA A 23 -32.00 10.55 -7.02
CA ALA A 23 -33.14 11.46 -7.01
C ALA A 23 -32.87 12.80 -7.73
N ARG A 24 -33.62 13.02 -8.81
CA ARG A 24 -33.85 14.27 -9.57
C ARG A 24 -32.89 14.66 -10.71
N LEU A 25 -31.95 13.82 -11.14
CA LEU A 25 -31.21 14.09 -12.38
C LEU A 25 -31.35 12.91 -13.35
N ALA A 26 -32.20 13.08 -14.36
CA ALA A 26 -32.26 12.17 -15.49
C ALA A 26 -30.97 12.33 -16.30
N VAL A 27 -29.99 11.45 -16.08
CA VAL A 27 -28.77 11.43 -16.90
C VAL A 27 -29.05 10.61 -18.15
N SER A 28 -29.88 11.17 -19.04
CA SER A 28 -30.10 10.65 -20.41
C SER A 28 -29.23 11.36 -21.44
N GLU A 29 -28.66 12.52 -21.08
CA GLU A 29 -27.83 13.35 -21.95
C GLU A 29 -26.46 13.65 -21.31
N PRO A 30 -25.41 13.91 -22.11
CA PRO A 30 -24.05 14.18 -21.62
C PRO A 30 -23.97 15.29 -20.56
N GLU A 31 -24.81 16.33 -20.67
CA GLU A 31 -24.85 17.43 -19.71
C GLU A 31 -25.30 16.98 -18.30
N GLY A 32 -26.14 15.94 -18.22
CA GLY A 32 -26.57 15.36 -16.94
C GLY A 32 -25.43 14.64 -16.20
N LEU A 33 -24.47 14.09 -16.94
CA LEU A 33 -23.29 13.44 -16.38
C LEU A 33 -22.30 14.48 -15.86
N GLU A 34 -22.09 15.58 -16.60
CA GLU A 34 -21.27 16.71 -16.16
C GLU A 34 -21.81 17.34 -14.88
N GLU A 35 -23.13 17.56 -14.80
CA GLU A 35 -23.78 18.10 -13.61
C GLU A 35 -23.69 17.14 -12.40
N ALA A 36 -23.77 15.83 -12.64
CA ALA A 36 -23.59 14.81 -11.60
C ALA A 36 -22.13 14.75 -11.10
N ILE A 37 -21.14 14.91 -11.98
CA ILE A 37 -19.72 15.03 -11.62
C ILE A 37 -19.50 16.31 -10.81
N ARG A 38 -20.05 17.44 -11.25
CA ARG A 38 -19.94 18.75 -10.58
C ARG A 38 -20.56 18.78 -9.18
N LYS A 39 -21.67 18.06 -8.99
CA LYS A 39 -22.36 17.95 -7.69
C LYS A 39 -21.79 16.88 -6.76
N GLY A 40 -20.73 16.18 -7.17
CA GLY A 40 -20.15 15.09 -6.41
C GLY A 40 -20.97 13.82 -6.55
N LEU A 41 -20.57 12.96 -7.49
CA LEU A 41 -21.20 11.67 -7.72
C LEU A 41 -21.26 10.88 -6.38
N PRO A 42 -22.43 10.36 -5.96
CA PRO A 42 -22.50 9.57 -4.74
C PRO A 42 -21.51 8.42 -4.77
N TYR A 43 -20.76 8.20 -3.69
CA TYR A 43 -19.66 7.23 -3.65
C TYR A 43 -20.10 5.81 -4.08
N ALA A 44 -21.33 5.41 -3.72
CA ALA A 44 -21.91 4.12 -4.13
C ALA A 44 -22.13 4.02 -5.65
N ALA A 45 -22.51 5.10 -6.32
CA ALA A 45 -22.68 5.15 -7.77
C ALA A 45 -21.32 5.13 -8.48
N PHE A 46 -20.32 5.82 -7.92
CA PHE A 46 -18.94 5.79 -8.38
C PHE A 46 -18.33 4.38 -8.27
N GLU A 47 -18.50 3.69 -7.13
CA GLU A 47 -18.08 2.30 -6.94
C GLU A 47 -18.72 1.34 -7.96
N ALA A 48 -20.03 1.48 -8.20
CA ALA A 48 -20.75 0.66 -9.17
C ALA A 48 -20.24 0.88 -10.61
N LEU A 49 -19.97 2.14 -10.96
CA LEU A 49 -19.38 2.53 -12.24
C LEU A 49 -18.00 1.91 -12.44
N MET A 50 -17.13 2.05 -11.44
CA MET A 50 -15.77 1.51 -11.45
C MET A 50 -15.77 -0.01 -11.65
N ARG A 51 -16.63 -0.71 -10.90
CA ARG A 51 -16.79 -2.16 -11.02
C ARG A 51 -17.30 -2.57 -12.41
N ALA A 52 -18.27 -1.84 -12.97
CA ALA A 52 -18.83 -2.15 -14.28
C ALA A 52 -17.85 -1.91 -15.43
N LEU A 53 -16.97 -0.91 -15.30
CA LEU A 53 -15.91 -0.62 -16.26
C LEU A 53 -14.66 -1.50 -16.07
N GLY A 54 -14.64 -2.37 -15.05
CA GLY A 54 -13.46 -3.16 -14.69
C GLY A 54 -12.27 -2.32 -14.20
N LEU A 55 -12.53 -1.06 -13.85
CA LEU A 55 -11.52 -0.11 -13.40
C LEU A 55 -11.38 -0.21 -11.88
N ARG A 56 -10.14 -0.17 -11.41
CA ARG A 56 -9.80 0.01 -10.00
C ARG A 56 -9.55 1.49 -9.76
N ALA A 57 -9.67 1.96 -8.52
CA ALA A 57 -9.31 3.34 -8.15
C ALA A 57 -7.90 3.74 -8.63
N GLN A 58 -7.01 2.76 -8.71
CA GLN A 58 -5.65 2.83 -9.25
C GLN A 58 -5.60 3.25 -10.72
N ASP A 59 -6.56 2.76 -11.52
CA ASP A 59 -6.65 3.04 -12.95
C ASP A 59 -7.15 4.48 -13.17
N LEU A 60 -8.02 5.00 -12.28
CA LEU A 60 -8.38 6.42 -12.25
C LEU A 60 -7.26 7.34 -11.74
N ALA A 61 -6.52 6.92 -10.70
CA ALA A 61 -5.38 7.67 -10.20
C ALA A 61 -4.33 7.88 -11.32
N ARG A 62 -4.07 6.83 -12.11
CA ARG A 62 -3.21 6.90 -13.31
C ARG A 62 -3.74 7.85 -14.39
N LEU A 63 -5.06 7.89 -14.61
CA LEU A 63 -5.69 8.82 -15.55
C LEU A 63 -5.63 10.28 -15.06
N GLY A 64 -5.62 10.51 -13.75
CA GLY A 64 -5.47 11.83 -13.13
C GLY A 64 -4.02 12.27 -12.88
N ASN A 65 -3.03 11.51 -13.38
CA ASN A 65 -1.59 11.73 -13.13
C ASN A 65 -1.18 11.65 -11.64
N LEU A 66 -2.02 11.02 -10.80
CA LEU A 66 -1.71 10.68 -9.41
C LEU A 66 -0.90 9.39 -9.41
N GLN A 67 0.41 9.49 -9.24
CA GLN A 67 1.30 8.35 -9.14
C GLN A 67 1.13 7.71 -7.75
N LEU A 68 0.60 6.49 -7.67
CA LEU A 68 0.55 5.77 -6.39
C LEU A 68 1.78 4.89 -6.25
N VAL A 69 2.50 5.01 -5.14
CA VAL A 69 3.55 4.04 -4.79
C VAL A 69 2.87 2.87 -4.10
N ARG A 70 2.87 1.71 -4.77
CA ARG A 70 2.38 0.47 -4.19
C ARG A 70 3.48 -0.22 -3.39
N VAL A 71 3.13 -0.63 -2.17
CA VAL A 71 4.00 -1.39 -1.28
C VAL A 71 3.29 -2.64 -0.75
N TRP A 72 4.09 -3.60 -0.31
CA TRP A 72 3.63 -4.93 0.05
C TRP A 72 4.08 -5.30 1.45
N ARG A 73 3.22 -5.97 2.21
CA ARG A 73 3.56 -6.53 3.51
C ARG A 73 3.10 -7.99 3.57
N ILE A 74 3.98 -8.86 4.04
CA ILE A 74 3.59 -10.22 4.43
C ILE A 74 3.62 -10.31 5.95
N CYS A 75 2.53 -10.81 6.54
CA CYS A 75 2.45 -11.02 7.98
C CYS A 75 1.53 -12.19 8.33
N ARG A 76 1.59 -12.66 9.58
CA ARG A 76 0.65 -13.66 10.08
C ARG A 76 -0.77 -13.12 10.15
N ARG A 77 -1.76 -13.97 9.92
CA ARG A 77 -3.20 -13.64 9.84
C ARG A 77 -3.69 -12.79 11.01
N ARG A 78 -3.24 -13.07 12.24
CA ARG A 78 -3.61 -12.27 13.43
C ARG A 78 -3.22 -10.78 13.33
N ARG A 79 -2.16 -10.45 12.59
CA ARG A 79 -1.69 -9.07 12.36
C ARG A 79 -2.35 -8.43 11.14
N ALA A 80 -2.95 -9.22 10.26
CA ALA A 80 -3.62 -8.72 9.05
C ALA A 80 -4.93 -7.97 9.36
N ALA A 81 -5.52 -8.15 10.54
CA ALA A 81 -6.69 -7.38 10.97
C ALA A 81 -6.38 -5.87 11.07
N ASP A 82 -5.20 -5.55 11.61
CA ASP A 82 -4.65 -4.20 11.75
C ASP A 82 -3.27 -4.10 11.07
N PRO A 83 -3.25 -4.02 9.73
CA PRO A 83 -2.03 -4.08 8.94
C PRO A 83 -1.19 -2.80 9.01
N LEU A 84 -1.73 -1.70 9.57
CA LEU A 84 -1.03 -0.42 9.70
C LEU A 84 -0.69 -0.07 11.15
N GLY A 85 -1.18 -0.80 12.15
CA GLY A 85 -0.96 -0.45 13.56
C GLY A 85 0.42 -0.73 14.14
N GLY A 86 1.34 -1.36 13.40
CA GLY A 86 2.77 -1.48 13.80
C GLY A 86 3.10 -2.18 15.14
N ARG A 87 2.13 -2.82 15.79
CA ARG A 87 2.26 -3.42 17.14
C ARG A 87 3.35 -4.50 17.28
N GLY A 88 3.86 -5.03 16.17
CA GLY A 88 4.95 -6.01 16.18
C GLY A 88 6.24 -5.46 16.81
N GLY A 89 6.58 -4.20 16.50
CA GLY A 89 7.80 -3.55 16.96
C GLY A 89 7.82 -3.26 18.47
N LEU A 90 6.67 -3.33 19.15
CA LEU A 90 6.62 -3.27 20.61
C LEU A 90 7.31 -4.46 21.27
N HIS A 91 7.35 -5.61 20.60
CA HIS A 91 7.79 -6.88 21.19
C HIS A 91 9.12 -7.38 20.62
N VAL A 92 9.42 -7.06 19.35
CA VAL A 92 10.60 -7.59 18.65
C VAL A 92 11.34 -6.42 17.99
N PRO A 93 12.67 -6.28 18.19
CA PRO A 93 13.45 -5.28 17.48
C PRO A 93 13.59 -5.66 16.01
N GLY A 94 13.91 -4.69 15.16
CA GLY A 94 14.22 -4.93 13.75
C GLY A 94 15.41 -4.09 13.29
N ARG A 95 15.81 -4.24 12.03
CA ARG A 95 16.97 -3.52 11.47
C ARG A 95 16.88 -2.00 11.67
N TRP A 96 15.67 -1.44 11.54
CA TRP A 96 15.43 0.00 11.55
C TRP A 96 14.65 0.48 12.80
N HIS A 97 14.49 -0.35 13.83
CA HIS A 97 13.85 0.10 15.06
C HIS A 97 14.30 -0.71 16.27
N ALA A 98 14.28 -0.07 17.45
CA ALA A 98 14.42 -0.75 18.71
C ALA A 98 13.08 -1.37 19.14
N ARG A 99 13.13 -2.39 20.02
CA ARG A 99 11.92 -2.90 20.69
C ARG A 99 11.22 -1.74 21.42
N GLY A 100 9.89 -1.73 21.37
CA GLY A 100 9.07 -0.70 22.00
C GLY A 100 8.58 0.37 21.01
N THR A 101 8.87 0.24 19.72
CA THR A 101 8.49 1.21 18.69
C THR A 101 7.34 0.70 17.84
N LEU A 102 6.27 1.48 17.71
CA LEU A 102 5.21 1.22 16.71
C LEU A 102 5.75 1.55 15.32
N ILE A 103 5.87 0.54 14.47
CA ILE A 103 6.40 0.70 13.11
C ILE A 103 5.87 -0.40 12.21
N VAL A 104 5.59 -0.07 10.95
CA VAL A 104 5.17 -1.03 9.94
C VAL A 104 6.25 -1.15 8.89
N TYR A 105 6.60 -2.39 8.55
CA TYR A 105 7.52 -2.68 7.45
C TYR A 105 6.72 -3.11 6.23
N THR A 106 7.07 -2.53 5.09
CA THR A 106 6.58 -2.92 3.78
C THR A 106 7.75 -2.92 2.79
N SER A 107 7.58 -3.58 1.66
CA SER A 107 8.57 -3.69 0.58
C SER A 107 8.01 -3.12 -0.72
N ALA A 108 8.89 -2.60 -1.59
CA ALA A 108 8.48 -2.10 -2.91
C ALA A 108 7.75 -3.16 -3.75
N THR A 109 8.12 -4.42 -3.59
CA THR A 109 7.59 -5.54 -4.37
C THR A 109 7.14 -6.67 -3.43
N LEU A 110 6.18 -7.48 -3.89
CA LEU A 110 5.77 -8.69 -3.17
C LEU A 110 6.90 -9.71 -3.08
N SER A 111 7.72 -9.83 -4.13
CA SER A 111 8.91 -10.68 -4.17
C SER A 111 9.91 -10.28 -3.09
N LEU A 112 10.19 -8.98 -2.94
CA LEU A 112 11.07 -8.51 -1.86
C LEU A 112 10.47 -8.76 -0.48
N ALA A 113 9.16 -8.55 -0.29
CA ALA A 113 8.51 -8.89 0.98
C ALA A 113 8.67 -10.38 1.33
N ALA A 114 8.61 -11.26 0.33
CA ALA A 114 8.81 -12.70 0.50
C ALA A 114 10.27 -13.03 0.83
N LEU A 115 11.24 -12.39 0.16
CA LEU A 115 12.66 -12.54 0.48
C LEU A 115 12.98 -12.05 1.89
N GLU A 116 12.46 -10.89 2.30
CA GLU A 116 12.60 -10.35 3.65
C GLU A 116 12.04 -11.33 4.70
N LEU A 117 10.92 -12.00 4.41
CA LEU A 117 10.39 -13.05 5.27
C LEU A 117 11.36 -14.25 5.36
N LEU A 118 11.90 -14.72 4.23
CA LEU A 118 12.76 -15.90 4.16
C LEU A 118 14.14 -15.70 4.81
N VAL A 119 14.70 -14.49 4.78
CA VAL A 119 15.99 -14.22 5.43
C VAL A 119 15.88 -13.99 6.94
N HIS A 120 14.67 -13.66 7.44
CA HIS A 120 14.43 -13.41 8.87
C HIS A 120 13.77 -14.60 9.59
N ALA A 121 13.18 -15.54 8.86
CA ALA A 121 12.64 -16.77 9.44
C ALA A 121 13.70 -17.88 9.39
N ASP A 122 13.75 -18.70 10.44
CA ASP A 122 14.28 -20.06 10.26
C ASP A 122 13.41 -20.75 9.21
N ARG A 123 14.04 -21.34 8.17
CA ARG A 123 13.34 -21.90 7.01
C ARG A 123 12.27 -22.93 7.42
N ASP A 124 12.54 -23.68 8.47
CA ASP A 124 11.65 -24.72 9.01
C ASP A 124 10.48 -24.16 9.84
N LEU A 125 10.50 -22.87 10.18
CA LEU A 125 9.52 -22.22 11.08
C LEU A 125 8.70 -21.14 10.38
N VAL A 126 8.70 -21.14 9.05
CA VAL A 126 7.83 -20.24 8.27
C VAL A 126 6.37 -20.53 8.62
N PRO A 127 5.61 -19.52 9.08
CA PRO A 127 4.23 -19.74 9.51
C PRO A 127 3.34 -20.16 8.35
N ALA A 128 2.41 -21.09 8.56
CA ALA A 128 1.42 -21.47 7.55
C ALA A 128 0.29 -20.42 7.36
N ASP A 129 0.13 -19.50 8.31
CA ASP A 129 -0.98 -18.53 8.37
C ASP A 129 -0.63 -17.15 7.76
N LEU A 130 0.18 -17.11 6.72
CA LEU A 130 0.63 -15.87 6.10
C LEU A 130 -0.44 -15.20 5.24
N VAL A 131 -0.42 -13.88 5.28
CA VAL A 131 -1.29 -13.01 4.49
C VAL A 131 -0.42 -11.94 3.83
N GLN A 132 -0.56 -11.81 2.53
CA GLN A 132 -0.03 -10.66 1.78
C GLN A 132 -1.04 -9.51 1.85
N ILE A 133 -0.51 -8.32 2.05
CA ILE A 133 -1.26 -7.08 2.15
C ILE A 133 -0.72 -6.12 1.09
N GLU A 134 -1.64 -5.61 0.29
CA GLU A 134 -1.39 -4.63 -0.77
C GLU A 134 -1.74 -3.24 -0.22
N ILE A 135 -0.82 -2.29 -0.29
CA ILE A 135 -0.96 -0.97 0.34
C ILE A 135 -0.55 0.11 -0.68
N ASP A 136 -1.38 1.14 -0.82
CA ASP A 136 -1.09 2.31 -1.64
C ASP A 136 -0.66 3.49 -0.76
N LEU A 137 0.47 4.08 -1.13
CA LEU A 137 0.95 5.36 -0.63
C LEU A 137 0.65 6.44 -1.69
N PRO A 138 -0.03 7.53 -1.32
CA PRO A 138 -0.18 8.70 -2.19
C PRO A 138 1.20 9.25 -2.62
N ASP A 139 1.35 9.71 -3.86
CA ASP A 139 2.57 10.40 -4.36
C ASP A 139 2.86 11.68 -3.59
N ASP A 140 1.81 12.44 -3.29
CA ASP A 140 1.86 13.70 -2.56
C ASP A 140 1.98 13.49 -1.03
N LEU A 141 2.25 12.27 -0.58
CA LEU A 141 2.54 12.00 0.83
C LEU A 141 4.02 12.23 1.11
N ASP A 142 4.31 13.16 2.01
CA ASP A 142 5.69 13.46 2.42
C ASP A 142 6.41 12.21 2.92
N MET A 143 7.63 12.02 2.41
CA MET A 143 8.44 10.84 2.65
C MET A 143 9.92 11.23 2.80
N GLU A 144 10.55 10.74 3.86
CA GLU A 144 12.01 10.81 4.02
C GLU A 144 12.67 9.62 3.31
N ARG A 145 13.92 9.80 2.87
CA ARG A 145 14.72 8.75 2.23
C ARG A 145 16.06 8.59 2.90
N VAL A 146 16.43 7.35 3.20
CA VAL A 146 17.78 6.97 3.61
C VAL A 146 18.51 6.43 2.39
N GLU A 147 19.65 7.02 2.06
CA GLU A 147 20.49 6.52 0.97
C GLU A 147 21.49 5.48 1.49
N ALA A 148 21.73 4.41 0.75
CA ALA A 148 22.70 3.39 1.15
C ALA A 148 24.11 3.96 1.40
N LYS A 149 24.49 5.02 0.66
CA LYS A 149 25.78 5.72 0.81
C LYS A 149 25.94 6.48 2.13
N SER A 150 24.85 6.83 2.82
CA SER A 150 24.90 7.52 4.11
C SER A 150 24.92 6.55 5.30
N LEU A 151 24.89 5.25 5.05
CA LEU A 151 24.88 4.21 6.06
C LEU A 151 26.30 3.75 6.42
N PRO A 152 26.52 3.25 7.65
CA PRO A 152 27.79 2.62 8.02
C PRO A 152 28.14 1.46 7.08
N ALA A 153 29.42 1.23 6.78
CA ALA A 153 29.85 0.20 5.84
C ALA A 153 29.29 -1.22 6.14
N ASN A 154 29.03 -1.52 7.42
CA ASN A 154 28.50 -2.80 7.87
C ASN A 154 26.95 -2.86 7.95
N TRP A 155 26.22 -1.89 7.39
CA TRP A 155 24.75 -1.79 7.55
C TRP A 155 23.97 -3.02 7.10
N LYS A 156 24.51 -3.81 6.16
CA LYS A 156 23.91 -5.05 5.66
C LYS A 156 24.09 -6.25 6.59
N ARG A 157 25.03 -6.19 7.55
CA ARG A 157 25.39 -7.31 8.43
C ARG A 157 24.17 -7.83 9.22
N TYR A 158 24.20 -9.11 9.56
CA TYR A 158 23.31 -9.76 10.52
C TYR A 158 24.12 -10.26 11.73
N PRO A 159 23.68 -10.03 12.98
CA PRO A 159 22.59 -9.12 13.37
C PRO A 159 22.83 -7.68 12.91
N ALA A 160 21.74 -6.92 12.73
CA ALA A 160 21.80 -5.54 12.26
C ALA A 160 22.57 -4.62 13.24
N PRO A 161 23.44 -3.72 12.76
CA PRO A 161 24.10 -2.75 13.62
C PRO A 161 23.09 -1.83 14.33
N SER A 162 23.29 -1.58 15.62
CA SER A 162 22.41 -0.73 16.45
C SER A 162 22.24 0.70 15.91
N ALA A 163 23.22 1.19 15.14
CA ALA A 163 23.15 2.47 14.45
C ALA A 163 21.90 2.62 13.56
N LEU A 164 21.45 1.53 12.93
CA LEU A 164 20.27 1.55 12.05
C LEU A 164 18.96 1.73 12.84
N GLY A 165 18.87 1.08 14.01
CA GLY A 165 17.77 1.30 14.94
C GLY A 165 17.69 2.74 15.44
N ARG A 166 18.82 3.42 15.61
CA ARG A 166 18.87 4.85 15.97
C ARG A 166 18.33 5.76 14.87
N ILE A 167 18.62 5.44 13.60
CA ILE A 167 18.07 6.19 12.44
C ILE A 167 16.54 6.15 12.46
N GLY A 168 15.95 4.95 12.55
CA GLY A 168 14.49 4.82 12.54
C GLY A 168 13.82 5.32 13.81
N ARG A 169 14.45 5.18 14.99
CA ARG A 169 13.99 5.84 16.22
C ARG A 169 13.91 7.35 16.05
N GLY A 170 15.00 7.97 15.58
CA GLY A 170 15.04 9.41 15.37
C GLY A 170 13.99 9.87 14.35
N TRP A 171 13.71 9.08 13.32
CA TRP A 171 12.63 9.37 12.38
C TRP A 171 11.24 9.33 13.04
N ILE A 172 10.93 8.26 13.80
CA ILE A 172 9.66 8.14 14.53
C ILE A 172 9.49 9.29 15.53
N GLU A 173 10.52 9.59 16.32
CA GLU A 173 10.48 10.63 17.35
C GLU A 173 10.34 12.03 16.74
N ARG A 174 10.96 12.30 15.59
CA ARG A 174 10.78 13.57 14.86
C ARG A 174 9.38 13.71 14.28
N GLY A 175 8.75 12.60 13.87
CA GLY A 175 7.38 12.58 13.38
C GLY A 175 7.11 13.53 12.21
N LYS A 176 8.11 13.79 11.35
CA LYS A 176 7.98 14.75 10.23
C LYS A 176 7.26 14.17 9.01
N THR A 177 7.38 12.87 8.81
CA THR A 177 6.84 12.17 7.64
C THR A 177 6.16 10.87 8.06
N ALA A 178 5.14 10.46 7.30
CA ALA A 178 4.44 9.20 7.53
C ALA A 178 5.25 7.98 7.03
N VAL A 179 6.15 8.22 6.07
CA VAL A 179 6.88 7.17 5.34
C VAL A 179 8.38 7.46 5.36
N LEU A 180 9.16 6.43 5.65
CA LEU A 180 10.61 6.42 5.45
C LEU A 180 11.00 5.34 4.44
N ARG A 181 11.54 5.75 3.30
CA ARG A 181 12.11 4.83 2.31
C ARG A 181 13.54 4.48 2.71
N VAL A 182 13.82 3.19 2.82
CA VAL A 182 15.14 2.66 3.22
C VAL A 182 15.59 1.58 2.23
N PRO A 183 16.90 1.41 1.99
CA PRO A 183 17.38 0.33 1.14
C PRO A 183 17.09 -1.03 1.80
N SER A 184 16.81 -2.06 0.99
CA SER A 184 16.78 -3.44 1.50
C SER A 184 18.20 -3.93 1.75
N ALA A 185 18.42 -4.62 2.87
CA ALA A 185 19.69 -5.30 3.13
C ALA A 185 19.86 -6.58 2.31
N VAL A 186 18.75 -7.12 1.77
CA VAL A 186 18.73 -8.34 0.94
C VAL A 186 19.07 -8.00 -0.51
N ILE A 187 18.39 -7.00 -1.08
CA ILE A 187 18.62 -6.49 -2.44
C ILE A 187 18.81 -4.96 -2.35
N PRO A 188 20.05 -4.45 -2.22
CA PRO A 188 20.33 -3.03 -2.00
C PRO A 188 19.79 -2.07 -3.07
N GLU A 189 19.55 -2.56 -4.28
CA GLU A 189 18.96 -1.84 -5.40
C GLU A 189 17.45 -1.61 -5.22
N GLU A 190 16.79 -2.44 -4.40
CA GLU A 190 15.38 -2.29 -4.04
C GLU A 190 15.21 -1.57 -2.69
N SER A 191 13.96 -1.20 -2.37
CA SER A 191 13.65 -0.44 -1.17
C SER A 191 12.52 -1.05 -0.36
N ASN A 192 12.67 -0.92 0.95
CA ASN A 192 11.58 -1.08 1.89
C ASN A 192 11.02 0.30 2.27
N TYR A 193 9.77 0.32 2.67
CA TYR A 193 9.09 1.51 3.15
C TYR A 193 8.60 1.23 4.57
N LEU A 194 9.06 2.06 5.50
CA LEU A 194 8.65 2.02 6.89
C LEU A 194 7.53 3.03 7.08
N LEU A 195 6.44 2.62 7.72
CA LEU A 195 5.29 3.49 7.99
C LEU A 195 5.23 3.78 9.48
N ASN A 196 4.99 5.04 9.83
CA ASN A 196 4.82 5.51 11.20
C ASN A 196 3.32 5.49 11.55
N PRO A 197 2.85 4.55 12.40
CA PRO A 197 1.44 4.46 12.75
C PRO A 197 0.92 5.66 13.55
N ALA A 198 1.81 6.41 14.20
CA ALA A 198 1.46 7.56 15.03
C ALA A 198 1.39 8.88 14.22
N HIS A 199 1.86 8.90 12.98
CA HIS A 199 1.86 10.10 12.15
C HIS A 199 0.49 10.31 11.48
N ASP A 200 -0.05 11.53 11.47
CA ASP A 200 -1.38 11.81 10.91
C ASP A 200 -1.56 11.40 9.44
N GLY A 201 -0.50 11.55 8.64
CA GLY A 201 -0.44 11.08 7.25
C GLY A 201 -0.75 9.58 7.05
N ILE A 202 -0.66 8.74 8.09
CA ILE A 202 -1.06 7.32 8.01
C ILE A 202 -2.52 7.15 7.59
N LYS A 203 -3.40 8.12 7.88
CA LYS A 203 -4.83 8.12 7.52
C LYS A 203 -5.05 8.16 5.99
N ARG A 204 -4.06 8.69 5.26
CA ARG A 204 -4.06 8.78 3.80
C ARG A 204 -3.61 7.48 3.13
N ILE A 205 -2.85 6.64 3.83
CA ILE A 205 -2.37 5.35 3.32
C ILE A 205 -3.52 4.34 3.29
N LYS A 206 -3.71 3.66 2.16
CA LYS A 206 -4.86 2.76 1.94
C LYS A 206 -4.42 1.32 1.79
N VAL A 207 -5.08 0.44 2.53
CA VAL A 207 -4.97 -1.02 2.34
C VAL A 207 -5.92 -1.41 1.22
N ILE A 208 -5.36 -1.89 0.12
CA ILE A 208 -6.09 -2.21 -1.11
C ILE A 208 -6.61 -3.64 -1.10
N GLY A 209 -5.84 -4.56 -0.51
CA GLY A 209 -6.16 -5.98 -0.55
C GLY A 209 -5.46 -6.78 0.53
N ARG A 210 -6.10 -7.89 0.91
CA ARG A 210 -5.56 -8.90 1.81
C ARG A 210 -5.82 -10.26 1.18
N ARG A 211 -4.78 -11.04 0.95
CA ARG A 211 -4.89 -12.38 0.34
C ARG A 211 -4.04 -13.36 1.12
N ARG A 212 -4.48 -14.61 1.20
CA ARG A 212 -3.62 -15.68 1.74
C ARG A 212 -2.34 -15.72 0.91
N PHE A 213 -1.20 -15.79 1.59
CA PHE A 213 0.10 -15.95 0.96
C PHE A 213 0.62 -17.36 1.26
N VAL A 214 1.09 -18.04 0.23
CA VAL A 214 1.65 -19.38 0.33
C VAL A 214 3.03 -19.32 -0.30
N LEU A 215 4.06 -19.62 0.48
CA LEU A 215 5.40 -19.81 -0.06
C LEU A 215 5.45 -21.15 -0.79
N ASP A 216 6.15 -21.15 -1.93
CA ASP A 216 6.46 -22.39 -2.63
C ASP A 216 7.28 -23.30 -1.68
N PRO A 217 6.87 -24.55 -1.44
CA PRO A 217 7.56 -25.46 -0.53
C PRO A 217 9.06 -25.62 -0.84
N ARG A 218 9.48 -25.45 -2.10
CA ARG A 218 10.89 -25.53 -2.52
C ARG A 218 11.76 -24.39 -1.98
N LEU A 219 11.16 -23.32 -1.46
CA LEU A 219 11.87 -22.19 -0.84
C LEU A 219 12.10 -22.39 0.66
N THR A 220 11.43 -23.38 1.27
CA THR A 220 11.46 -23.66 2.70
C THR A 220 11.96 -25.06 3.04
N SER A 221 12.17 -25.91 2.03
CA SER A 221 12.79 -27.24 2.14
C SER A 221 14.32 -27.20 2.09
#